data_AF-A0A086BL90-F1
#
_entry.id   AF-A0A086BL90-F1
#
_cell.length_a   1.000
_cell.length_b   1.000
_cell.length_c   1.000
_cell.angle_alpha   90.00
_cell.angle_beta   90.00
_cell.angle_gamma   90.00
#
_symmetry.space_group_name_H-M   'P 1'
#
loop_
_entity.id
_entity.type
_entity.pdbx_description
1 polymer ?
#
loop_
_entity_poly.entity_id
_entity_poly.type
_entity_poly.pdbx_seq_one_letter_code
_entity_poly.pdbx_strand_id
1 'polypeptide(L)'
;MLCFSALNAQTSSFETSARSWIKENTRNLGIPGFSELTLSSVRKGNIGETLRFQQMLKDVPVFQSEIVVHFDKEGKLSYTGTESLKKNLKEVNTTPSISAADAFKKSHRSQQSRR
;
A
#
# COMPACT_ATOMS: atom_id res chain seq x y z
N MET A 1 -8.19 20.86 15.40
CA MET A 1 -8.95 19.59 15.35
C MET A 1 -8.49 18.82 14.12
N LEU A 2 -7.47 17.98 14.27
CA LEU A 2 -7.09 16.99 13.25
C LEU A 2 -8.12 15.87 13.36
N CYS A 3 -9.13 15.89 12.50
CA CYS A 3 -10.05 14.77 12.38
C CYS A 3 -9.26 13.59 11.79
N PHE A 4 -8.79 12.69 12.65
CA PHE A 4 -8.48 11.34 12.25
C PHE A 4 -9.80 10.73 11.81
N SER A 5 -10.07 10.77 10.50
CA SER A 5 -11.10 9.93 9.91
C SER A 5 -10.81 8.52 10.40
N ALA A 6 -11.76 7.94 11.15
CA ALA A 6 -11.70 6.55 11.54
C ALA A 6 -11.35 5.75 10.28
N LEU A 7 -10.18 5.10 10.29
CA LEU A 7 -9.89 4.04 9.34
C LEU A 7 -10.97 2.99 9.61
N ASN A 8 -12.07 3.07 8.88
CA ASN A 8 -12.83 1.89 8.54
C ASN A 8 -11.85 1.07 7.70
N ALA A 9 -10.98 0.31 8.36
CA ALA A 9 -10.16 -0.70 7.73
C ALA A 9 -11.15 -1.59 7.00
N GLN A 10 -11.27 -1.40 5.69
CA GLN A 10 -12.27 -2.13 4.91
C GLN A 10 -11.87 -3.60 4.98
N THR A 11 -12.74 -4.41 5.56
CA THR A 11 -12.48 -5.84 5.73
C THR A 11 -12.97 -6.62 4.52
N SER A 12 -12.19 -7.61 4.13
CA SER A 12 -12.50 -8.53 3.04
C SER A 12 -12.51 -9.96 3.56
N SER A 13 -13.51 -10.75 3.15
CA SER A 13 -13.49 -12.20 3.36
C SER A 13 -12.38 -12.88 2.55
N PHE A 14 -11.84 -12.22 1.53
CA PHE A 14 -10.79 -12.75 0.66
C PHE A 14 -9.38 -12.29 1.06
N GLU A 15 -9.21 -11.52 2.14
CA GLU A 15 -7.89 -11.02 2.54
C GLU A 15 -6.90 -12.16 2.79
N THR A 16 -7.33 -13.20 3.52
CA THR A 16 -6.49 -14.38 3.79
C THR A 16 -6.05 -15.06 2.49
N SER A 17 -6.99 -15.30 1.57
CA SER A 17 -6.70 -15.93 0.27
C SER A 17 -5.76 -15.07 -0.57
N ALA A 18 -5.95 -13.75 -0.58
CA ALA A 18 -5.07 -12.81 -1.27
C ALA A 18 -3.64 -12.84 -0.69
N ARG A 19 -3.51 -12.82 0.65
CA ARG A 19 -2.22 -12.90 1.33
C ARG A 19 -1.51 -14.22 1.06
N SER A 20 -2.23 -15.33 1.03
CA SER A 20 -1.67 -16.64 0.65
C SER A 20 -1.14 -16.62 -0.77
N TRP A 21 -1.93 -16.15 -1.75
CA TRP A 21 -1.48 -16.03 -3.13
C TRP A 21 -0.24 -15.13 -3.26
N ILE A 22 -0.22 -13.96 -2.60
CA ILE A 22 0.94 -13.06 -2.57
C ILE A 22 2.16 -13.81 -2.04
N LYS A 23 2.04 -14.49 -0.90
CA LYS A 23 3.13 -15.23 -0.25
C LYS A 23 3.70 -16.32 -1.15
N GLU A 24 2.84 -17.07 -1.83
CA GLU A 24 3.22 -18.11 -2.78
C GLU A 24 3.95 -17.53 -4.01
N ASN A 25 3.62 -16.29 -4.38
CA ASN A 25 4.17 -15.62 -5.56
C ASN A 25 5.27 -14.60 -5.24
N THR A 26 5.65 -14.40 -3.98
CA THR A 26 6.59 -13.36 -3.52
C THR A 26 7.89 -13.35 -4.32
N ARG A 27 8.45 -14.52 -4.63
CA ARG A 27 9.69 -14.65 -5.42
C ARG A 27 9.51 -14.17 -6.85
N ASN A 28 8.40 -14.52 -7.50
CA ASN A 28 8.09 -14.10 -8.87
C ASN A 28 7.78 -12.60 -8.95
N LEU A 29 7.12 -12.08 -7.91
CA LEU A 29 6.82 -10.66 -7.76
C LEU A 29 8.09 -9.83 -7.50
N GLY A 30 9.19 -10.47 -7.08
CA GLY A 30 10.46 -9.83 -6.79
C GLY A 30 10.40 -8.94 -5.55
N ILE A 31 9.53 -9.26 -4.59
CA ILE A 31 9.37 -8.47 -3.36
C ILE A 31 10.54 -8.81 -2.42
N PRO A 32 11.32 -7.81 -1.96
CA PRO A 32 12.39 -8.05 -1.00
C PRO A 32 11.84 -8.54 0.35
N GLY A 33 12.53 -9.48 1.00
CA GLY A 33 12.06 -10.10 2.25
C GLY A 33 11.95 -9.16 3.46
N PHE A 34 12.58 -7.98 3.40
CA PHE A 34 12.46 -6.92 4.41
C PHE A 34 11.32 -5.93 4.12
N SER A 35 10.59 -6.14 3.02
CA SER A 35 9.45 -5.32 2.65
C SER A 35 8.16 -6.03 3.05
N GLU A 36 7.23 -5.27 3.61
CA GLU A 36 5.92 -5.76 4.04
C GLU A 36 4.83 -5.30 3.06
N LEU A 37 3.66 -5.94 3.16
CA LEU A 37 2.48 -5.59 2.37
C LEU A 37 1.26 -5.44 3.27
N THR A 38 0.69 -4.25 3.25
CA THR A 38 -0.49 -3.90 4.05
C THR A 38 -1.68 -3.68 3.14
N LEU A 39 -2.84 -4.25 3.49
CA LEU A 39 -4.08 -4.00 2.78
C LEU A 39 -4.43 -2.51 2.87
N SER A 40 -4.44 -1.81 1.74
CA SER A 40 -4.68 -0.36 1.66
C SER A 40 -6.11 -0.02 1.25
N SER A 41 -6.75 -0.88 0.45
CA SER A 41 -8.15 -0.68 0.06
C SER A 41 -8.84 -1.97 -0.35
N VAL A 42 -10.17 -1.97 -0.21
CA VAL A 42 -11.07 -3.04 -0.63
C VAL A 42 -12.24 -2.44 -1.39
N ARG A 43 -12.39 -2.83 -2.65
CA ARG A 43 -13.51 -2.39 -3.49
C ARG A 43 -14.40 -3.57 -3.85
N LYS A 44 -15.57 -3.61 -3.24
CA LYS A 44 -16.64 -4.56 -3.57
C LYS A 44 -17.48 -3.99 -4.71
N GLY A 45 -17.88 -4.82 -5.67
CA GLY A 45 -18.72 -4.42 -6.79
C GLY A 45 -19.47 -5.59 -7.42
N ASN A 46 -20.24 -5.29 -8.46
CA ASN A 46 -21.14 -6.26 -9.10
C ASN A 46 -20.43 -7.40 -9.84
N ILE A 47 -19.10 -7.41 -9.89
CA ILE A 47 -18.28 -8.45 -10.53
C ILE A 47 -17.39 -9.19 -9.52
N GLY A 48 -17.46 -8.84 -8.24
CA GLY A 48 -16.62 -9.40 -7.19
C GLY A 48 -15.92 -8.33 -6.36
N GLU A 49 -14.71 -8.62 -5.89
CA GLU A 49 -14.01 -7.80 -4.91
C GLU A 49 -12.53 -7.59 -5.30
N THR A 50 -12.07 -6.35 -5.28
CA THR A 50 -10.69 -5.98 -5.58
C THR A 50 -10.00 -5.52 -4.29
N LEU A 51 -8.88 -6.15 -3.96
CA LEU A 51 -8.03 -5.81 -2.82
C LEU A 51 -6.74 -5.18 -3.35
N ARG A 52 -6.30 -4.08 -2.73
CA ARG A 52 -4.99 -3.47 -2.99
C ARG A 52 -4.09 -3.58 -1.78
N PHE A 53 -2.87 -4.00 -2.00
CA PHE A 53 -1.83 -4.11 -0.98
C PHE A 53 -0.72 -3.11 -1.26
N GLN A 54 -0.51 -2.19 -0.33
CA GLN A 54 0.55 -1.19 -0.37
C GLN A 54 1.86 -1.80 0.15
N GLN A 55 2.94 -1.64 -0.61
CA GLN A 55 4.28 -2.01 -0.17
C GLN A 55 4.75 -1.06 0.94
N MET A 56 5.29 -1.63 2.01
CA MET A 56 5.80 -0.94 3.18
C MET A 56 7.30 -1.25 3.38
N LEU A 57 8.01 -0.28 3.94
CA LEU A 57 9.36 -0.43 4.46
C LEU A 57 9.41 0.21 5.84
N LYS A 58 9.58 -0.59 6.91
CA LYS A 58 9.64 -0.10 8.31
C LYS A 58 8.48 0.85 8.63
N ASP A 59 7.25 0.37 8.39
CA ASP A 59 5.99 1.12 8.56
C ASP A 59 5.81 2.37 7.68
N VAL A 60 6.73 2.63 6.73
CA VAL A 60 6.60 3.74 5.76
C VAL A 60 6.13 3.21 4.41
N PRO A 61 5.06 3.77 3.82
CA PRO A 61 4.57 3.33 2.51
C PRO A 61 5.56 3.71 1.40
N VAL A 62 5.85 2.74 0.53
CA VAL A 62 6.66 2.96 -0.68
C VAL A 62 5.76 3.59 -1.75
N PHE A 63 6.08 4.82 -2.15
CA PHE A 63 5.26 5.61 -3.06
C PHE A 63 4.84 4.84 -4.33
N GLN A 64 3.52 4.81 -4.57
CA GLN A 64 2.86 4.18 -5.73
C GLN A 64 3.22 2.70 -5.93
N SER A 65 3.59 1.99 -4.88
CA SER A 65 4.02 0.60 -4.99
C SER A 65 2.95 -0.34 -4.44
N GLU A 66 2.16 -0.94 -5.33
CA GLU A 66 1.01 -1.75 -4.94
C GLU A 66 0.93 -3.11 -5.65
N ILE A 67 0.21 -4.03 -5.02
CA ILE A 67 -0.28 -5.27 -5.63
C ILE A 67 -1.80 -5.24 -5.63
N VAL A 68 -2.39 -5.57 -6.76
CA VAL A 68 -3.84 -5.63 -6.97
C VAL A 68 -4.24 -7.09 -7.13
N VAL A 69 -5.25 -7.51 -6.38
CA VAL A 69 -5.80 -8.87 -6.42
C VAL A 69 -7.31 -8.75 -6.55
N HIS A 70 -7.91 -9.46 -7.51
CA HIS A 70 -9.35 -9.46 -7.73
C HIS A 70 -9.90 -10.88 -7.64
N PHE A 71 -10.97 -11.03 -6.87
CA PHE A 71 -11.78 -12.24 -6.80
C PHE A 71 -13.12 -11.99 -7.47
N ASP A 72 -13.61 -12.95 -8.25
CA ASP A 72 -14.97 -12.94 -8.79
C ASP A 72 -16.02 -13.26 -7.70
N LYS A 73 -17.30 -13.38 -8.09
CA LYS A 73 -18.40 -13.65 -7.15
C LYS A 73 -18.34 -15.06 -6.56
N GLU A 74 -17.73 -15.98 -7.27
CA GLU A 74 -17.53 -17.36 -6.87
C GLU A 74 -16.31 -17.49 -5.94
N GLY A 75 -15.60 -16.39 -5.67
CA GLY A 75 -14.42 -16.34 -4.83
C GLY A 75 -13.16 -16.87 -5.51
N LYS A 76 -13.17 -17.01 -6.84
CA LYS A 76 -12.00 -17.41 -7.62
C LYS A 76 -11.17 -16.19 -7.97
N LEU A 77 -9.86 -16.37 -7.94
CA LEU A 77 -8.92 -15.34 -8.35
C LEU A 77 -9.05 -15.09 -9.87
N SER A 78 -9.54 -13.91 -10.23
CA SER A 78 -9.86 -13.56 -11.62
C SER A 78 -8.88 -12.56 -12.23
N TYR A 79 -8.16 -11.79 -11.41
CA TYR A 79 -7.10 -10.89 -11.87
C TYR A 79 -6.04 -10.65 -10.79
N THR A 80 -4.78 -10.50 -11.22
CA THR A 80 -3.68 -10.00 -10.40
C THR A 80 -2.83 -9.03 -11.19
N GLY A 81 -2.28 -8.02 -10.51
CA GLY A 81 -1.43 -7.01 -11.13
C GLY A 81 -0.50 -6.36 -10.13
N THR A 82 0.56 -5.74 -10.63
CA THR A 82 1.49 -4.93 -9.84
C THR A 82 1.49 -3.52 -10.38
N GLU A 83 1.21 -2.54 -9.54
CA GLU A 83 1.26 -1.13 -9.90
C GLU A 83 2.58 -0.55 -9.39
N SER A 84 3.53 -0.33 -10.29
CA SER A 84 4.86 0.26 -10.02
C SER A 84 5.64 -0.38 -8.86
N LEU A 85 5.36 -1.66 -8.57
CA LEU A 85 5.95 -2.43 -7.47
C LEU A 85 7.49 -2.36 -7.50
N LYS A 86 8.10 -1.93 -6.39
CA LYS A 86 9.56 -1.77 -6.29
C LYS A 86 10.22 -3.09 -5.94
N LYS A 87 10.75 -3.76 -6.97
CA LYS A 87 11.46 -5.06 -6.86
C LYS A 87 12.87 -4.93 -6.28
N ASN A 88 13.59 -3.88 -6.66
CA ASN A 88 14.97 -3.63 -6.23
C ASN A 88 15.02 -2.56 -5.13
N LEU A 89 14.09 -2.63 -4.17
CA LEU A 89 14.13 -1.74 -3.03
C LEU A 89 15.45 -1.95 -2.29
N LYS A 90 16.08 -0.87 -1.84
CA LYS A 90 17.21 -0.95 -0.91
C LYS A 90 16.68 -0.71 0.48
N GLU A 91 17.23 -1.41 1.45
CA GLU A 91 16.93 -1.10 2.84
C GLU A 91 17.53 0.27 3.17
N VAL A 92 16.70 1.18 3.69
CA VAL A 92 17.10 2.54 4.06
C VAL A 92 16.64 2.85 5.49
N ASN A 93 17.19 3.92 6.06
CA ASN A 93 16.71 4.49 7.30
C ASN A 93 15.45 5.33 7.01
N THR A 94 14.36 5.02 7.69
CA THR A 94 13.07 5.71 7.56
C THR A 94 12.80 6.71 8.70
N THR A 95 13.75 6.87 9.63
CA THR A 95 13.67 7.86 10.72
C THR A 95 13.83 9.27 10.14
N PRO A 96 12.84 10.15 10.30
CA PRO A 96 12.92 11.50 9.77
C PRO A 96 13.91 12.35 10.59
N SER A 97 14.70 13.20 9.92
CA SER A 97 15.62 14.15 10.57
C SER A 97 14.91 15.42 11.09
N ILE A 98 13.67 15.64 10.69
CA ILE A 98 12.83 16.77 11.11
C ILE A 98 11.44 16.28 11.50
N SER A 99 10.78 17.03 12.39
CA SER A 99 9.40 16.71 12.77
C SER A 99 8.43 16.93 11.60
N ALA A 100 7.28 16.24 11.63
CA ALA A 100 6.21 16.46 10.65
C ALA A 100 5.68 17.91 10.67
N ALA A 101 5.62 18.54 11.85
CA ALA A 101 5.20 19.93 12.01
C ALA A 101 6.18 20.90 11.32
N ASP A 102 7.49 20.68 11.49
CA ASP A 102 8.51 21.49 10.83
C ASP A 102 8.52 21.29 9.31
N ALA A 103 8.31 20.04 8.85
CA ALA A 103 8.18 19.73 7.43
C ALA A 103 7.01 20.51 6.80
N PHE A 104 5.86 20.54 7.47
CA PHE A 104 4.68 21.29 7.02
C PHE A 104 4.90 22.81 7.00
N LYS A 105 5.58 23.36 8.01
CA LYS A 105 5.92 24.79 8.05
C LYS A 105 6.88 25.18 6.92
N LYS A 106 7.87 24.33 6.61
CA LYS A 106 8.81 24.55 5.50
C LYS A 106 8.11 24.49 4.14
N SER A 107 7.17 23.55 3.94
CA SER A 107 6.45 23.43 2.67
C SER A 107 5.61 24.68 2.36
N HIS A 108 4.88 25.23 3.34
CA HIS A 108 4.11 26.47 3.17
C HIS A 108 4.97 27.65 2.74
N ARG A 109 6.15 27.84 3.36
CA ARG A 109 7.08 28.91 2.99
C ARG A 109 7.60 28.77 1.55
N SER A 110 7.90 27.54 1.14
CA SER A 110 8.38 27.26 -0.23
C SER A 110 7.32 27.55 -1.30
N GLN A 111 6.03 27.36 -0.97
CA GLN A 111 4.91 27.66 -1.86
C GLN A 111 4.67 29.17 -1.99
N GLN A 112 4.84 29.92 -0.89
CA GLN A 112 4.69 31.39 -0.90
C GLN A 112 5.82 32.10 -1.63
N SER A 113 7.06 31.58 -1.57
CA SER A 113 8.21 32.13 -2.29
C SER A 113 8.17 31.92 -3.82
N ARG A 114 7.21 31.13 -4.33
CA ARG A 114 7.03 30.84 -5.76
C ARG A 114 5.84 31.61 -6.38
N ARG A 115 5.23 32.51 -5.62
CA ARG A 115 4.23 33.48 -6.08
C ARG A 115 4.85 34.87 -6.13
#